data_AF-A0A3C2BU41-F1
#
_entry.id   AF-A0A3C2BU41-F1
#
_cell.length_a   1.000
_cell.length_b   1.000
_cell.length_c   1.000
_cell.angle_alpha   90.00
_cell.angle_beta   90.00
_cell.angle_gamma   90.00
#
_symmetry.space_group_name_H-M   'P 1'
#
loop_
_entity.id
_entity.type
_entity.pdbx_description
1 polymer ?
#
loop_
_entity_poly.entity_id
_entity_poly.type
_entity_poly.pdbx_seq_one_letter_code
_entity_poly.pdbx_strand_id
1 'polypeptide(L)' 'HRRIAFINATIPAPAKDGRLQGYREALEAEGIPFDAGLVLEAYPDQEGGYGATEELLKRDVTAVYCYN' A
#
# COMPACT_ATOMS: atom_id res chain seq x y z
N HIS A 1 -7.61 10.42 -6.65
CA HIS A 1 -7.18 10.32 -5.25
C HIS A 1 -5.77 10.88 -5.11
N ARG A 2 -5.44 11.62 -4.04
CA ARG A 2 -4.06 12.14 -3.80
C ARG A 2 -3.39 11.59 -2.52
N ARG A 3 -4.16 10.91 -1.67
CA ARG A 3 -3.68 10.25 -0.46
C ARG A 3 -4.13 8.79 -0.54
N ILE A 4 -3.21 7.95 -0.99
CA ILE A 4 -3.47 6.57 -1.44
C ILE A 4 -2.61 5.66 -0.56
N ALA A 5 -3.20 4.72 0.16
CA ALA A 5 -2.44 3.72 0.91
C ALA A 5 -2.00 2.57 0.01
N PHE A 6 -0.95 1.86 0.42
CA PHE A 6 -0.52 0.62 -0.21
C PHE A 6 -0.46 -0.50 0.84
N ILE A 7 -1.24 -1.57 0.67
CA ILE A 7 -1.06 -2.81 1.43
C ILE A 7 -0.13 -3.71 0.63
N ASN A 8 1.11 -3.84 1.09
CA ASN A 8 2.12 -4.74 0.55
C ASN A 8 2.13 -6.10 1.28
N ALA A 9 3.00 -7.01 0.86
CA ALA A 9 3.12 -8.34 1.45
C ALA A 9 4.20 -8.42 2.56
N THR A 10 3.95 -9.21 3.60
CA THR A 10 4.97 -9.58 4.62
C THR A 10 5.96 -10.63 4.12
N ILE A 11 5.62 -11.37 3.06
CA ILE A 11 6.49 -12.43 2.50
C ILE A 11 7.50 -11.87 1.48
N PRO A 12 8.75 -12.36 1.47
CA PRO A 12 9.72 -12.00 0.42
C PRO A 12 9.23 -12.49 -0.95
N ALA A 13 9.12 -11.57 -1.90
CA ALA A 13 8.79 -11.88 -3.29
C ALA A 13 9.26 -10.75 -4.21
N PRO A 14 9.70 -11.03 -5.45
CA PRO A 14 10.03 -9.97 -6.41
C PRO A 14 8.88 -8.97 -6.62
N ALA A 15 7.63 -9.44 -6.52
CA ALA A 15 6.45 -8.59 -6.61
C ALA A 15 6.32 -7.64 -5.41
N LYS A 16 6.79 -8.00 -4.20
CA LYS A 16 6.75 -7.11 -3.02
C LYS A 16 7.56 -5.84 -3.29
N ASP A 17 8.78 -6.02 -3.80
CA ASP A 17 9.71 -4.93 -4.08
C ASP A 17 9.29 -4.16 -5.34
N GLY A 18 8.98 -4.88 -6.42
CA GLY A 18 8.58 -4.28 -7.69
C GLY A 18 7.28 -3.46 -7.60
N ARG A 19 6.28 -3.92 -6.84
CA ARG A 19 5.03 -3.17 -6.65
C ARG A 19 5.22 -1.95 -5.75
N LEU A 20 6.11 -2.03 -4.74
CA LEU A 20 6.48 -0.86 -3.96
C LEU A 20 7.20 0.18 -4.81
N GLN A 21 8.12 -0.25 -5.66
CA GLN A 21 8.80 0.63 -6.60
C GLN A 21 7.80 1.31 -7.54
N GLY A 22 6.92 0.54 -8.20
CA GLY A 22 5.92 1.08 -9.11
C GLY A 22 4.95 2.05 -8.44
N TYR A 23 4.54 1.78 -7.20
CA TYR A 23 3.74 2.72 -6.40
C TYR A 23 4.48 4.05 -6.20
N ARG A 24 5.78 4.02 -5.85
CA ARG A 24 6.58 5.25 -5.67
C ARG A 24 6.74 6.04 -6.97
N GLU A 25 7.05 5.35 -8.07
CA GLU A 25 7.21 5.96 -9.40
C GLU A 25 5.91 6.62 -9.88
N ALA A 26 4.76 5.96 -9.69
CA ALA A 26 3.47 6.51 -10.07
C ALA A 26 3.09 7.76 -9.25
N LEU A 27 3.40 7.78 -7.94
CA LEU A 27 3.19 8.97 -7.12
C LEU A 27 4.09 10.13 -7.57
N GLU A 28 5.37 9.86 -7.85
CA GLU A 28 6.33 10.85 -8.32
C GLU A 28 5.91 11.48 -9.65
N ALA A 29 5.47 10.65 -10.62
CA ALA A 29 5.00 11.11 -11.92
C ALA A 29 3.83 12.10 -11.84
N GLU A 30 3.00 12.01 -10.80
CA GLU A 30 1.84 12.88 -10.55
C GLU A 30 2.12 13.99 -9.52
N GLY A 31 3.39 14.14 -9.09
CA GLY A 31 3.79 15.12 -8.08
C GLY A 31 3.12 14.91 -6.72
N ILE A 32 2.85 13.66 -6.35
CA ILE A 32 2.33 13.28 -5.03
C ILE A 32 3.52 12.83 -4.15
N PRO A 33 3.74 13.45 -2.98
CA PRO A 33 4.81 13.01 -2.08
C PRO A 33 4.59 11.58 -1.59
N PHE A 34 5.63 10.76 -1.65
CA PHE A 34 5.62 9.44 -1.02
C PHE A 34 5.62 9.59 0.51
N ASP A 35 4.66 8.95 1.17
CA ASP A 35 4.54 8.87 2.62
C ASP A 35 4.73 7.40 3.03
N ALA A 36 5.89 7.07 3.62
CA ALA A 36 6.17 5.71 4.09
C ALA A 36 5.17 5.25 5.15
N GLY A 37 4.56 6.20 5.88
CA GLY A 37 3.50 5.93 6.83
C GLY A 37 2.25 5.36 6.17
N LEU A 38 2.04 5.52 4.85
CA LEU A 38 0.91 4.97 4.09
C LEU A 38 1.14 3.59 3.49
N VAL A 39 2.31 2.98 3.76
CA VAL A 39 2.60 1.59 3.38
C VAL A 39 2.34 0.70 4.58
N LEU A 40 1.45 -0.27 4.42
CA LEU A 40 1.19 -1.32 5.39
C LEU A 40 1.70 -2.65 4.83
N GLU A 41 2.11 -3.57 5.69
CA GLU A 41 2.38 -4.94 5.28
C GLU A 41 1.33 -5.87 5.90
N ALA A 42 0.82 -6.78 5.09
CA ALA A 42 -0.07 -7.84 5.52
C ALA A 42 0.37 -9.18 4.92
N TYR A 43 0.01 -10.29 5.57
CA TYR A 43 0.12 -11.58 4.91
C TYR A 43 -0.85 -11.61 3.72
N PRO A 44 -0.46 -12.11 2.53
CA PRO A 44 -1.23 -11.94 1.30
C PRO A 44 -2.37 -12.97 1.18
N ASP A 45 -3.27 -12.94 2.15
CA ASP A 45 -4.52 -13.70 2.18
C ASP A 45 -5.69 -12.79 2.60
N GLN A 46 -6.88 -13.37 2.72
CA GLN A 46 -8.10 -12.63 3.06
C GLN A 46 -8.05 -12.04 4.47
N GLU A 47 -7.55 -12.81 5.45
CA GLU A 47 -7.49 -12.40 6.85
C GLU A 47 -6.48 -11.27 7.07
N GLY A 48 -5.31 -11.35 6.42
CA GLY A 48 -4.32 -10.29 6.44
C GLY A 48 -4.86 -8.99 5.84
N GLY A 49 -5.56 -9.06 4.71
CA GLY A 49 -6.24 -7.91 4.11
C GLY A 49 -7.31 -7.31 5.02
N TYR A 50 -8.13 -8.16 5.66
CA TYR A 50 -9.15 -7.73 6.62
C TYR A 50 -8.52 -6.95 7.78
N GLY A 51 -7.49 -7.50 8.42
CA GLY A 51 -6.79 -6.84 9.54
C GLY A 51 -6.12 -5.52 9.12
N ALA A 52 -5.48 -5.46 7.95
CA ALA A 52 -4.88 -4.23 7.45
C ALA A 52 -5.93 -3.14 7.16
N THR A 53 -7.14 -3.54 6.76
CA THR A 53 -8.24 -2.60 6.47
C THR A 53 -8.70 -1.86 7.73
N GLU A 54 -8.68 -2.51 8.91
CA GLU A 54 -8.99 -1.82 10.18
C GLU A 54 -8.03 -0.66 10.46
N GLU A 55 -6.74 -0.83 10.13
CA GLU A 55 -5.73 0.24 10.25
C GLU A 55 -5.89 1.32 9.17
N LEU A 56 -6.38 0.97 7.98
CA LEU A 56 -6.66 1.93 6.92
C LEU A 56 -7.84 2.85 7.26
N LEU A 57 -8.91 2.30 7.84
CA LEU A 57 -10.11 3.08 8.20
C LEU A 57 -9.81 4.16 9.25
N LYS A 58 -8.74 4.01 10.03
CA LYS A 58 -8.26 5.01 11.01
C LYS A 58 -7.49 6.16 10.35
N ARG A 59 -7.19 6.06 9.06
CA ARG A 59 -6.37 7.02 8.33
C ARG A 59 -7.24 7.84 7.40
N ASP A 60 -6.85 9.10 7.22
CA ASP A 60 -7.45 9.96 6.20
C ASP A 60 -6.88 9.61 4.81
N VAL A 61 -7.26 8.43 4.28
CA VAL A 61 -6.92 7.97 2.93
C VAL A 61 -8.18 7.86 2.11
N THR A 62 -8.07 8.11 0.81
CA THR A 62 -9.25 8.08 -0.08
C THR A 62 -9.21 6.91 -1.06
N ALA A 63 -8.09 6.21 -1.16
CA ALA A 63 -7.93 5.01 -1.96
C ALA A 63 -6.87 4.09 -1.35
N VAL A 64 -6.93 2.81 -1.73
CA VAL A 64 -5.94 1.79 -1.39
C VAL A 64 -5.55 1.03 -2.66
N TYR A 65 -4.25 0.81 -2.83
CA TYR A 65 -3.70 -0.19 -3.73
C TYR A 65 -3.38 -1.44 -2.90
N CYS A 66 -3.89 -2.60 -3.30
CA CYS A 66 -3.60 -3.86 -2.63
C CYS A 66 -2.60 -4.65 -3.45
N TYR A 67 -1.64 -5.30 -2.78
CA TYR A 67 -0.70 -6.20 -3.42
C TYR A 67 -1.41 -7.21 -4.32
N ASN A 68 -2.45 -7.90 -3.83
CA ASN A 68 -3.25 -8.89 -4.58
C ASN A 68 -4.75 -8.64 -4.46
#